data_AF-A0A971CHE3-F1
#
_entry.id   AF-A0A971CHE3-F1
#
_cell.length_a   1.000
_cell.length_b   1.000
_cell.length_c   1.000
_cell.angle_alpha   90.00
_cell.angle_beta   90.00
_cell.angle_gamma   90.00
#
_symmetry.space_group_name_H-M   'P 1'
#
loop_
_entity.id
_entity.type
_entity.pdbx_description
1 polymer ?
#
loop_
_entity_poly.entity_id
_entity_poly.type
_entity_poly.pdbx_seq_one_letter_code
_entity_poly.pdbx_strand_id
1 'polypeptide(L)'
;MAYYHWASEPITLRRMDYPQGGHPKPNGFWFDVDESWKRWCNATRFRPEALRYRHTVTILDASRVLFLRNARDIDMFTRRYGRDLSANIELLQDTEDTGTLARRYGHDLFRDLQRGFSNYIMWAQVAERHSGIVVDPYSRARSRTYLWYYGWNCAGGCIWDTGIISLGPARADV
;
A
#
# COMPACT_ATOMS: atom_id res chain seq x y z
N MET A 1 -8.14 -11.14 -14.62
CA MET A 1 -7.48 -10.03 -13.93
C MET A 1 -7.02 -9.02 -14.97
N ALA A 2 -7.52 -7.80 -14.87
CA ALA A 2 -7.11 -6.65 -15.65
C ALA A 2 -6.68 -5.52 -14.69
N TYR A 3 -5.78 -4.66 -15.16
CA TYR A 3 -5.26 -3.55 -14.38
C TYR A 3 -5.68 -2.22 -14.98
N TYR A 4 -6.16 -1.29 -14.15
CA TYR A 4 -6.64 -0.02 -14.63
C TYR A 4 -6.10 1.17 -13.85
N HIS A 5 -5.63 2.17 -14.59
CA HIS A 5 -5.38 3.50 -14.03
C HIS A 5 -6.55 4.42 -14.35
N TRP A 6 -7.02 5.14 -13.35
CA TRP A 6 -8.11 6.10 -13.45
C TRP A 6 -7.57 7.53 -13.33
N ALA A 7 -8.06 8.41 -14.20
CA ALA A 7 -7.67 9.82 -14.22
C ALA A 7 -8.85 10.71 -14.63
N SER A 8 -8.81 11.98 -14.20
CA SER A 8 -9.78 13.00 -14.60
C SER A 8 -9.63 13.43 -16.06
N GLU A 9 -8.45 13.21 -16.63
CA GLU A 9 -8.06 13.55 -18.01
C GLU A 9 -7.16 12.44 -18.58
N PRO A 10 -7.10 12.26 -19.92
CA PRO A 10 -6.18 11.32 -20.54
C PRO A 10 -4.73 11.60 -20.16
N ILE A 11 -3.98 10.55 -19.81
CA ILE A 11 -2.56 10.69 -19.46
C ILE A 11 -1.65 9.97 -20.47
N THR A 12 -0.42 10.46 -20.58
CA THR A 12 0.67 9.77 -21.26
C THR A 12 1.66 9.28 -20.22
N LEU A 13 1.99 7.98 -20.26
CA LEU A 13 2.98 7.42 -19.35
C LEU A 13 4.37 7.96 -19.69
N ARG A 14 5.01 8.60 -18.71
CA ARG A 14 6.42 8.97 -18.80
C ARG A 14 7.27 7.86 -18.21
N ARG A 15 8.40 7.57 -18.84
CA ARG A 15 9.42 6.69 -18.27
C ARG A 15 10.06 7.39 -17.08
N MET A 16 9.89 6.83 -15.89
CA MET A 16 10.40 7.34 -14.62
C MET A 16 10.76 6.18 -13.70
N ASP A 17 11.78 6.40 -12.87
CA ASP A 17 12.11 5.57 -11.72
C ASP A 17 11.85 6.39 -10.45
N TYR A 18 10.85 5.99 -9.68
CA TYR A 18 10.38 6.72 -8.51
C TYR A 18 11.21 6.29 -7.29
N PRO A 19 11.97 7.21 -6.66
CA PRO A 19 12.74 6.87 -5.48
C PRO A 19 11.83 6.48 -4.33
N GLN A 20 12.19 5.37 -3.67
CA GLN A 20 11.51 4.89 -2.48
C GLN A 20 12.15 5.45 -1.20
N GLY A 21 11.32 5.77 -0.21
CA GLY A 21 11.77 6.34 1.07
C GLY A 21 10.84 5.96 2.23
N GLY A 22 10.95 6.67 3.36
CA GLY A 22 10.21 6.40 4.61
C GLY A 22 8.72 6.73 4.61
N HIS A 23 8.08 6.85 3.44
CA HIS A 23 6.65 7.10 3.34
C HIS A 23 5.86 5.82 3.68
N PRO A 24 4.69 5.91 4.35
CA PRO A 24 3.88 4.73 4.71
C PRO A 24 3.44 3.88 3.49
N LYS A 25 3.41 4.47 2.30
CA LYS A 25 3.10 3.83 1.02
C LYS A 25 4.23 4.00 0.01
N PRO A 26 4.41 3.08 -0.95
CA PRO A 26 5.42 3.24 -1.98
C PRO A 26 5.07 4.41 -2.92
N ASN A 27 6.10 5.08 -3.42
CA ASN A 27 5.97 6.09 -4.45
C ASN A 27 5.90 5.41 -5.81
N GLY A 28 5.00 5.82 -6.71
CA GLY A 28 4.96 5.24 -8.04
C GLY A 28 3.66 5.46 -8.77
N PHE A 29 3.53 4.75 -9.88
CA PHE A 29 2.34 4.71 -10.70
C PHE A 29 1.33 3.71 -10.13
N TRP A 30 0.18 4.22 -9.67
CA TRP A 30 -0.86 3.43 -9.03
C TRP A 30 -1.92 2.98 -10.02
N PHE A 31 -2.39 1.75 -9.87
CA PHE A 31 -3.50 1.19 -10.62
C PHE A 31 -4.32 0.24 -9.76
N ASP A 32 -5.54 -0.02 -10.19
CA ASP A 32 -6.45 -0.97 -9.56
C ASP A 32 -6.43 -2.33 -10.26
N VAL A 33 -6.98 -3.32 -9.55
CA VAL A 33 -7.25 -4.65 -10.11
C VAL A 33 -8.76 -4.78 -10.31
N ASP A 34 -9.16 -5.12 -11.54
CA ASP A 34 -10.56 -5.37 -11.90
C ASP A 34 -11.50 -4.26 -11.37
N GLU A 35 -11.18 -2.99 -11.63
CA GLU A 35 -12.01 -1.82 -11.28
C GLU A 35 -12.27 -1.63 -9.77
N SER A 36 -11.48 -2.29 -8.92
CA SER A 36 -11.70 -2.28 -7.47
C SER A 36 -11.60 -0.87 -6.87
N TRP A 37 -10.76 0.01 -7.43
CA TRP A 37 -10.62 1.40 -6.98
C TRP A 37 -11.84 2.23 -7.38
N LYS A 38 -12.30 2.11 -8.64
CA LYS A 38 -13.56 2.75 -9.06
C LYS A 38 -14.74 2.32 -8.18
N ARG A 39 -14.87 1.02 -7.92
CA ARG A 39 -15.92 0.49 -7.02
C ARG A 39 -15.82 1.10 -5.62
N TRP A 40 -14.61 1.16 -5.05
CA TRP A 40 -14.39 1.73 -3.72
C TRP A 40 -14.69 3.24 -3.67
N CYS A 41 -14.22 4.01 -4.66
CA CYS A 41 -14.48 5.44 -4.77
C CYS A 41 -15.97 5.74 -4.89
N ASN A 42 -16.71 5.02 -5.74
CA ASN A 42 -18.15 5.21 -5.89
C ASN A 42 -18.91 4.85 -4.61
N ALA A 43 -18.55 3.73 -3.96
CA ALA A 43 -19.19 3.31 -2.71
C ALA A 43 -18.94 4.29 -1.56
N THR A 44 -17.78 4.93 -1.52
CA THR A 44 -17.39 5.87 -0.45
C THR A 44 -17.60 7.34 -0.82
N ARG A 45 -18.06 7.63 -2.06
CA ARG A 45 -18.13 8.98 -2.65
C ARG A 45 -16.78 9.71 -2.61
N PHE A 46 -15.68 8.97 -2.73
CA PHE A 46 -14.34 9.52 -2.75
C PHE A 46 -13.95 9.91 -4.18
N ARG A 47 -13.92 11.22 -4.45
CA ARG A 47 -13.48 11.81 -5.72
C ARG A 47 -14.02 11.11 -6.99
N PRO A 48 -15.35 10.90 -7.11
CA PRO A 48 -15.92 10.29 -8.31
C PRO A 48 -15.58 11.05 -9.60
N GLU A 49 -15.38 12.37 -9.51
CA GLU A 49 -14.97 13.24 -10.62
C GLU A 49 -13.56 12.92 -11.18
N ALA A 50 -12.73 12.18 -10.43
CA ALA A 50 -11.41 11.76 -10.87
C ALA A 50 -11.42 10.47 -11.70
N LEU A 51 -12.58 9.84 -11.92
CA LEU A 51 -12.74 8.55 -12.60
C LEU A 51 -13.25 8.69 -14.04
N ARG A 52 -12.92 9.77 -14.74
CA ARG A 52 -13.49 10.08 -16.07
C ARG A 52 -12.87 9.27 -17.21
N TYR A 53 -11.58 8.97 -17.09
CA TYR A 53 -10.84 8.22 -18.08
C TYR A 53 -10.15 7.03 -17.44
N ARG A 54 -10.16 5.92 -18.18
CA ARG A 54 -9.47 4.69 -17.81
C ARG A 54 -8.41 4.34 -18.83
N HIS A 55 -7.25 3.97 -18.34
CA HIS A 55 -6.19 3.32 -19.12
C HIS A 55 -6.02 1.88 -18.66
N THR A 56 -5.94 0.96 -19.61
CA THR A 56 -5.48 -0.42 -19.30
C THR A 56 -3.99 -0.38 -19.04
N VAL A 57 -3.56 -0.90 -17.89
CA VAL A 57 -2.14 -1.05 -17.56
C VAL A 57 -1.71 -2.45 -17.95
N THR A 58 -0.65 -2.56 -18.76
CA THR A 58 -0.03 -3.85 -19.09
C THR A 58 1.31 -3.93 -18.38
N ILE A 59 1.51 -4.99 -17.59
CA ILE A 59 2.82 -5.30 -16.99
C ILE A 59 3.65 -6.03 -18.05
N LEU A 60 4.76 -5.42 -18.46
CA LEU A 60 5.66 -5.93 -19.50
C LEU A 60 6.66 -6.94 -18.95
N ASP A 61 7.08 -6.77 -17.68
CA ASP A 61 7.98 -7.68 -16.98
C ASP A 61 7.44 -8.00 -15.58
N ALA A 62 6.68 -9.08 -15.48
CA ALA A 62 6.10 -9.54 -14.22
C ALA A 62 7.16 -10.11 -13.25
N SER A 63 8.35 -10.51 -13.74
CA SER A 63 9.40 -11.06 -12.86
C SER A 63 9.96 -10.01 -11.90
N ARG A 64 9.83 -8.73 -12.26
CA ARG A 64 10.23 -7.58 -11.45
C ARG A 64 9.12 -7.07 -10.55
N VAL A 65 7.94 -7.69 -10.52
CA VAL A 65 6.81 -7.25 -9.70
C VAL A 65 6.57 -8.23 -8.55
N LEU A 66 6.49 -7.71 -7.33
CA LEU A 66 6.12 -8.50 -6.17
C LEU A 66 4.60 -8.70 -6.13
N PHE A 67 4.13 -9.94 -6.18
CA PHE A 67 2.71 -10.26 -6.06
C PHE A 67 2.37 -10.79 -4.67
N LEU A 68 1.49 -10.08 -3.96
CA LEU A 68 0.90 -10.55 -2.70
C LEU A 68 -0.47 -11.13 -3.00
N ARG A 69 -0.54 -12.46 -3.13
CA ARG A 69 -1.70 -13.19 -3.69
C ARG A 69 -2.71 -13.64 -2.66
N ASN A 70 -2.41 -13.46 -1.38
CA ASN A 70 -3.24 -13.89 -0.26
C ASN A 70 -2.75 -13.25 1.05
N ALA A 71 -3.48 -13.47 2.14
CA ALA A 71 -3.12 -12.93 3.46
C ALA A 71 -1.74 -13.40 3.96
N ARG A 72 -1.32 -14.63 3.65
CA ARG A 72 -0.01 -15.14 4.06
C ARG A 72 1.12 -14.38 3.35
N ASP A 73 0.95 -14.03 2.08
CA ASP A 73 1.95 -13.25 1.35
C ASP A 73 2.10 -11.84 1.96
N ILE A 74 0.99 -11.21 2.36
CA ILE A 74 1.00 -9.93 3.09
C ILE A 74 1.74 -10.05 4.42
N ASP A 75 1.50 -11.13 5.18
CA ASP A 75 2.18 -11.39 6.45
C ASP A 75 3.68 -11.60 6.24
N MET A 76 4.07 -12.38 5.22
CA MET A 76 5.47 -12.64 4.89
C MET A 76 6.20 -11.39 4.40
N PHE A 77 5.55 -10.59 3.56
CA PHE A 77 6.07 -9.30 3.11
C PHE A 77 6.31 -8.37 4.30
N THR A 78 5.32 -8.25 5.19
CA THR A 78 5.41 -7.41 6.39
C THR A 78 6.54 -7.89 7.30
N ARG A 79 6.69 -9.20 7.53
CA ARG A 79 7.80 -9.73 8.35
C ARG A 79 9.17 -9.46 7.72
N ARG A 80 9.28 -9.51 6.40
CA ARG A 80 10.54 -9.34 5.68
C ARG A 80 11.00 -7.88 5.63
N TYR A 81 10.10 -6.99 5.25
CA TYR A 81 10.41 -5.59 4.96
C TYR A 81 9.90 -4.60 6.00
N GLY A 82 9.02 -5.05 6.91
CA GLY A 82 8.59 -4.25 8.04
C GLY A 82 9.73 -4.03 9.02
N ARG A 83 9.77 -2.83 9.60
CA ARG A 83 10.61 -2.50 10.75
C ARG A 83 9.77 -1.84 11.82
N ASP A 84 10.10 -2.19 13.05
CA ASP A 84 9.50 -1.61 14.24
C ASP A 84 10.38 -0.45 14.72
N LEU A 85 9.89 0.78 14.58
CA LEU A 85 10.57 1.97 15.11
C LEU A 85 10.44 2.07 16.64
N SER A 86 9.55 1.30 17.27
CA SER A 86 9.36 1.34 18.72
C SER A 86 10.56 0.82 19.52
N ALA A 87 11.46 0.08 18.88
CA ALA A 87 12.73 -0.35 19.48
C ALA A 87 13.72 0.81 19.68
N ASN A 88 13.56 1.94 18.98
CA ASN A 88 14.43 3.12 19.05
C ASN A 88 13.76 4.33 19.73
N ILE A 89 12.56 4.15 20.27
CA ILE A 89 11.95 5.15 21.16
C ILE A 89 12.52 4.86 22.55
N GLU A 90 13.53 5.61 22.98
CA GLU A 90 13.81 5.73 24.41
C GLU A 90 12.60 6.43 25.04
N LEU A 91 11.67 5.63 25.55
CA LEU A 91 10.65 6.17 26.43
C LEU A 91 11.33 6.68 27.68
N LEU A 92 10.92 7.87 28.14
CA LEU A 92 11.18 8.34 29.50
C LEU A 92 10.72 7.22 30.45
N GLN A 93 11.67 6.44 30.94
CA GLN A 93 11.45 5.29 31.81
C GLN A 93 11.10 5.83 33.20
N ASP A 94 9.83 6.15 33.42
CA ASP A 94 9.29 6.04 34.77
C ASP A 94 8.49 4.74 34.84
N THR A 95 9.13 3.73 35.42
CA THR A 95 8.67 2.33 35.46
C THR A 95 7.41 2.12 36.31
N GLU A 96 6.97 3.12 37.07
CA GLU A 96 5.77 3.03 37.90
C GLU A 96 4.45 3.06 37.10
N ASP A 97 4.44 3.55 35.85
CA ASP A 97 3.18 3.89 35.19
C ASP A 97 2.61 2.77 34.30
N THR A 98 3.44 1.84 33.80
CA THR A 98 2.97 0.86 32.78
C THR A 98 1.91 -0.11 33.31
N GLY A 99 2.13 -0.63 34.52
CA GLY A 99 1.15 -1.50 35.19
C GLY A 99 -0.09 -0.77 35.70
N THR A 100 0.01 0.53 35.94
CA THR A 100 -1.10 1.40 36.37
C THR A 100 -1.97 1.77 35.17
N LEU A 101 -1.37 2.11 34.02
CA LEU A 101 -2.05 2.33 32.75
C LEU A 101 -2.81 1.09 32.28
N ALA A 102 -2.18 -0.09 32.29
CA ALA A 102 -2.81 -1.33 31.85
C ALA A 102 -4.05 -1.68 32.70
N ARG A 103 -3.98 -1.44 34.01
CA ARG A 103 -5.12 -1.60 34.93
C ARG A 103 -6.22 -0.55 34.70
N ARG A 104 -5.85 0.69 34.39
CA ARG A 104 -6.79 1.79 34.17
C ARG A 104 -7.57 1.68 32.86
N TYR A 105 -6.91 1.21 31.80
CA TYR A 105 -7.50 1.12 30.46
C TYR A 105 -7.90 -0.31 30.05
N GLY A 106 -7.62 -1.31 30.89
CA GLY A 106 -8.06 -2.70 30.68
C GLY A 106 -7.32 -3.46 29.58
N HIS A 107 -6.27 -2.87 29.02
CA HIS A 107 -5.38 -3.49 28.03
C HIS A 107 -4.01 -2.81 28.07
N ASP A 108 -2.99 -3.50 27.56
CA ASP A 108 -1.62 -3.00 27.48
C ASP A 108 -1.53 -1.95 26.37
N LEU A 109 -1.99 -0.73 26.67
CA LEU A 109 -2.00 0.42 25.76
C LEU A 109 -0.60 0.67 25.16
N PHE A 110 0.45 0.38 25.93
CA PHE A 110 1.83 0.49 25.49
C PHE A 110 2.15 -0.48 24.37
N ARG A 111 1.84 -1.77 24.55
CA ARG A 111 1.98 -2.80 23.51
C ARG A 111 1.09 -2.52 22.29
N ASP A 112 -0.10 -1.97 22.50
CA ASP A 112 -1.03 -1.67 21.41
C ASP A 112 -0.62 -0.42 20.61
N LEU A 113 -0.04 0.60 21.27
CA LEU A 113 0.62 1.73 20.61
C LEU A 113 1.85 1.27 19.84
N GLN A 114 2.73 0.46 20.44
CA GLN A 114 3.86 -0.14 19.73
C GLN A 114 3.38 -0.93 18.51
N ARG A 115 2.35 -1.78 18.64
CA ARG A 115 1.71 -2.48 17.50
C ARG A 115 1.17 -1.54 16.42
N GLY A 116 0.63 -0.39 16.81
CA GLY A 116 0.17 0.66 15.91
C GLY A 116 1.29 1.36 15.14
N PHE A 117 2.43 1.64 15.78
CA PHE A 117 3.60 2.30 15.16
C PHE A 117 4.61 1.34 14.51
N SER A 118 4.50 0.02 14.71
CA SER A 118 5.54 -0.99 14.43
C SER A 118 5.57 -1.60 13.04
N ASN A 119 5.02 -0.96 12.01
CA ASN A 119 4.94 -1.61 10.68
C ASN A 119 5.20 -0.65 9.51
N TYR A 120 6.27 0.13 9.58
CA TYR A 120 6.76 0.85 8.40
C TYR A 120 7.51 -0.13 7.49
N ILE A 121 7.18 -0.10 6.20
CA ILE A 121 7.88 -0.90 5.20
C ILE A 121 9.12 -0.14 4.75
N MET A 122 10.25 -0.85 4.74
CA MET A 122 11.49 -0.35 4.17
C MET A 122 11.41 -0.40 2.64
N TRP A 123 10.65 0.52 2.03
CA TRP A 123 10.39 0.52 0.59
C TRP A 123 11.66 0.61 -0.25
N ALA A 124 12.70 1.28 0.24
CA ALA A 124 14.03 1.27 -0.39
C ALA A 124 14.57 -0.17 -0.56
N GLN A 125 14.48 -1.00 0.49
CA GLN A 125 14.89 -2.41 0.44
C GLN A 125 14.00 -3.27 -0.46
N VAL A 126 12.72 -2.90 -0.60
CA VAL A 126 11.82 -3.57 -1.55
C VAL A 126 12.26 -3.25 -2.99
N ALA A 127 12.58 -1.98 -3.25
CA ALA A 127 12.99 -1.47 -4.57
C ALA A 127 14.34 -1.98 -5.04
N GLU A 128 15.24 -2.40 -4.14
CA GLU A 128 16.48 -3.10 -4.51
C GLU A 128 16.25 -4.39 -5.32
N ARG A 129 15.06 -5.00 -5.19
CA ARG A 129 14.77 -6.33 -5.78
C ARG A 129 13.56 -6.35 -6.70
N HIS A 130 12.71 -5.34 -6.62
CA HIS A 130 11.46 -5.29 -7.37
C HIS A 130 11.29 -3.88 -7.94
N SER A 131 10.56 -3.78 -9.04
CA SER A 131 10.13 -2.55 -9.71
C SER A 131 8.71 -2.12 -9.35
N GLY A 132 8.00 -2.94 -8.56
CA GLY A 132 6.64 -2.68 -8.17
C GLY A 132 6.05 -3.77 -7.28
N ILE A 133 4.83 -3.51 -6.80
CA ILE A 133 4.04 -4.43 -5.98
C ILE A 133 2.59 -4.46 -6.46
N VAL A 134 1.97 -5.65 -6.42
CA VAL A 134 0.54 -5.87 -6.67
C VAL A 134 -0.05 -6.66 -5.52
N VAL A 135 -1.19 -6.22 -5.00
CA VAL A 135 -1.95 -6.90 -3.95
C VAL A 135 -3.32 -7.28 -4.47
N ASP A 136 -3.56 -8.59 -4.61
CA ASP A 136 -4.83 -9.15 -5.07
C ASP A 136 -4.98 -10.60 -4.58
N PRO A 137 -6.04 -10.94 -3.82
CA PRO A 137 -7.17 -10.10 -3.43
C PRO A 137 -6.84 -9.15 -2.28
N TYR A 138 -7.63 -8.07 -2.16
CA TYR A 138 -7.58 -7.19 -1.00
C TYR A 138 -8.04 -7.88 0.29
N SER A 139 -7.30 -7.72 1.38
CA SER A 139 -7.64 -8.29 2.68
C SER A 139 -8.03 -7.24 3.71
N ARG A 140 -9.35 -7.05 3.91
CA ARG A 140 -9.86 -6.12 4.94
C ARG A 140 -9.41 -6.47 6.36
N ALA A 141 -9.18 -7.77 6.63
CA ALA A 141 -8.65 -8.19 7.92
C ALA A 141 -7.24 -7.65 8.13
N ARG A 142 -6.37 -7.73 7.11
CA ARG A 142 -4.99 -7.24 7.20
C ARG A 142 -4.88 -5.72 7.15
N SER A 143 -5.79 -5.03 6.48
CA SER A 143 -5.78 -3.55 6.52
C SER A 143 -6.06 -3.02 7.92
N ARG A 144 -6.78 -3.77 8.77
CA ARG A 144 -6.95 -3.48 10.20
C ARG A 144 -5.77 -3.92 11.07
N THR A 145 -4.85 -4.73 10.54
CA THR A 145 -3.69 -5.26 11.28
C THR A 145 -2.42 -4.47 10.99
N TYR A 146 -2.18 -4.10 9.73
CA TYR A 146 -0.91 -3.50 9.30
C TYR A 146 -1.11 -2.07 8.83
N LEU A 147 -0.45 -1.13 9.51
CA LEU A 147 -0.58 0.30 9.23
C LEU A 147 -0.19 0.65 7.78
N TRP A 148 0.89 0.07 7.24
CA TRP A 148 1.30 0.29 5.84
C TRP A 148 0.22 -0.13 4.84
N TYR A 149 -0.59 -1.14 5.20
CA TYR A 149 -1.62 -1.70 4.34
C TYR A 149 -3.01 -1.08 4.57
N TYR A 150 -3.22 -0.41 5.70
CA TYR A 150 -4.47 0.27 6.03
C TYR A 150 -4.97 1.16 4.90
N GLY A 151 -4.07 1.90 4.25
CA GLY A 151 -4.43 2.84 3.19
C GLY A 151 -4.65 2.21 1.81
N TRP A 152 -4.45 0.91 1.59
CA TRP A 152 -4.57 0.31 0.24
C TRP A 152 -6.03 0.29 -0.26
N ASN A 153 -7.02 0.24 0.64
CA ASN A 153 -8.48 0.33 0.43
C ASN A 153 -9.15 -0.71 -0.48
N CYS A 154 -8.46 -1.17 -1.52
CA CYS A 154 -8.93 -2.13 -2.52
C CYS A 154 -7.75 -2.94 -3.09
N ALA A 155 -8.02 -3.84 -4.03
CA ALA A 155 -6.98 -4.60 -4.73
C ALA A 155 -6.28 -3.69 -5.74
N GLY A 156 -4.96 -3.71 -5.82
CA GLY A 156 -4.25 -2.71 -6.61
C GLY A 156 -2.75 -2.88 -6.59
N GLY A 157 -2.08 -2.10 -7.41
CA GLY A 157 -0.62 -2.10 -7.51
C GLY A 157 -0.02 -0.70 -7.54
N CYS A 158 1.27 -0.66 -7.26
CA CYS A 158 2.12 0.52 -7.39
C CYS A 158 3.43 0.10 -8.06
N ILE A 159 3.77 0.75 -9.17
CA ILE A 159 4.98 0.49 -9.95
C ILE A 159 5.88 1.72 -9.87
N TRP A 160 7.10 1.55 -9.38
CA TRP A 160 8.06 2.63 -9.28
C TRP A 160 9.05 2.70 -10.44
N ASP A 161 9.25 1.63 -11.21
CA ASP A 161 9.94 1.71 -12.50
C ASP A 161 8.92 1.61 -13.63
N THR A 162 8.50 2.73 -14.21
CA THR A 162 7.46 2.71 -15.26
C THR A 162 7.94 2.12 -16.58
N GLY A 163 9.23 1.82 -16.72
CA GLY A 163 9.77 1.09 -17.87
C GLY A 163 9.26 -0.34 -17.99
N ILE A 164 8.69 -0.91 -16.92
CA ILE A 164 8.12 -2.26 -16.91
C ILE A 164 6.60 -2.29 -17.14
N ILE A 165 5.97 -1.16 -17.45
CA ILE A 165 4.54 -1.09 -17.77
C ILE A 165 4.28 -0.29 -19.06
N SER A 166 3.11 -0.49 -19.64
CA SER A 166 2.56 0.38 -20.68
C SER A 166 1.09 0.72 -20.40
N LEU A 167 0.63 1.83 -20.98
CA LEU A 167 -0.77 2.24 -20.95
C LEU A 167 -1.43 2.05 -22.32
N GLY A 168 -2.60 1.42 -22.32
CA GLY A 168 -3.50 1.46 -23.47
C GLY A 168 -4.11 2.86 -23.68
N PRO A 169 -4.86 3.05 -24.78
CA PRO A 169 -5.52 4.32 -25.07
C PRO A 169 -6.50 4.70 -23.95
N ALA A 170 -6.66 6.00 -23.72
CA ALA A 170 -7.66 6.51 -22.79
C ALA A 170 -9.06 6.13 -23.28
N ARG A 171 -9.86 5.55 -22.40
CA ARG A 171 -11.28 5.30 -22.64
C ARG A 171 -12.08 6.15 -21.68
N ALA A 172 -12.97 6.98 -22.21
CA ALA A 172 -13.92 7.70 -21.40
C ALA A 172 -14.86 6.71 -20.71
N ASP A 173 -15.13 6.94 -19.45
CA ASP A 173 -16.10 6.21 -18.65
C ASP A 173 -17.30 7.16 -18.49
N VAL A 174 -18.41 6.80 -19.14
CA VAL A 174 -19.64 7.60 -19.23
C VAL A 174 -20.61 7.16 -18.14
#